data_AF-A0A3N4ZY68-F1
#
_entry.id   AF-A0A3N4ZY68-F1
#
_cell.length_a   1.000
_cell.length_b   1.000
_cell.length_c   1.000
_cell.angle_alpha   90.00
_cell.angle_beta   90.00
_cell.angle_gamma   90.00
#
_symmetry.space_group_name_H-M   'P 1'
#
loop_
_entity.id
_entity.type
_entity.pdbx_description
1 polymer ?
#
loop_
_entity_poly.entity_id
_entity_poly.type
_entity_poly.pdbx_seq_one_letter_code
_entity_poly.pdbx_strand_id
1 'polypeptide(L)' 'MTDRQLPGVGDEVEYQPGCRAIVTDVSHGVPILRAAARSEWPADNPDQLVVTRTRQERIEAEA' A
#
# COMPACT_ATOMS: atom_id res chain seq x y z
N MET A 1 -7.42 -21.05 -0.82
CA MET A 1 -6.84 -20.08 -1.77
C MET A 1 -6.81 -18.77 -1.02
N THR A 2 -5.68 -18.41 -0.41
CA THR A 2 -5.52 -17.07 0.15
C THR A 2 -5.39 -16.15 -1.07
N ASP A 3 -6.51 -15.57 -1.46
CA ASP A 3 -6.54 -14.50 -2.46
C ASP A 3 -5.67 -13.39 -1.90
N ARG A 4 -4.41 -13.34 -2.36
CA ARG A 4 -3.48 -12.31 -1.93
C ARG A 4 -3.93 -11.06 -2.65
N GLN A 5 -4.86 -10.35 -2.01
CA GLN A 5 -5.44 -9.12 -2.54
C GLN A 5 -4.32 -8.20 -2.97
N LEU A 6 -4.27 -7.90 -4.26
CA LEU A 6 -3.29 -6.98 -4.80
C LEU A 6 -3.57 -5.60 -4.19
N PRO A 7 -2.55 -4.90 -3.71
CA PRO A 7 -2.72 -3.60 -3.10
C PRO A 7 -3.20 -2.58 -4.14
N GLY A 8 -4.28 -1.88 -3.81
CA GLY A 8 -4.91 -0.87 -4.65
C GLY A 8 -4.62 0.55 -4.19
N VAL A 9 -4.93 1.53 -5.05
CA VAL A 9 -4.74 2.95 -4.73
C VAL A 9 -5.57 3.35 -3.51
N GLY A 10 -4.90 3.94 -2.53
CA GLY A 10 -5.45 4.38 -1.25
C GLY A 10 -5.28 3.37 -0.11
N ASP A 11 -4.89 2.13 -0.41
CA ASP A 11 -4.59 1.11 0.59
C ASP A 11 -3.29 1.43 1.33
N GLU A 12 -3.26 1.08 2.61
CA GLU A 12 -2.04 1.02 3.41
C GLU A 12 -1.42 -0.38 3.28
N VAL A 13 -0.14 -0.40 2.97
CA VAL A 13 0.66 -1.61 2.81
C VAL A 13 1.88 -1.59 3.71
N GLU A 14 2.23 -2.76 4.23
CA GLU A 14 3.53 -3.00 4.84
C GLU A 14 4.52 -3.45 3.74
N TYR A 15 5.58 -2.67 3.53
CA TYR A 15 6.60 -2.94 2.50
C TYR A 15 7.90 -3.50 3.08
N GLN A 16 8.11 -3.30 4.38
CA GLN A 16 9.16 -3.91 5.20
C GLN A 16 8.57 -4.17 6.60
N PRO A 17 9.09 -5.13 7.38
CA PRO A 17 8.55 -5.42 8.71
C PRO A 17 8.48 -4.17 9.60
N GLY A 18 7.26 -3.75 9.97
CA GLY A 18 7.01 -2.56 10.76
C GLY A 18 7.06 -1.23 10.00
N CYS A 19 7.28 -1.23 8.68
CA CYS A 19 7.28 -0.05 7.84
C CYS A 19 6.07 -0.04 6.90
N ARG A 20 5.22 1.00 7.07
CA ARG A 20 3.98 1.15 6.32
C ARG A 20 4.04 2.32 5.36
N ALA A 21 3.36 2.17 4.23
CA ALA A 21 3.20 3.21 3.23
C ALA A 21 1.79 3.13 2.63
N ILE A 22 1.34 4.23 2.03
CA ILE A 22 0.09 4.30 1.29
C ILE A 22 0.40 4.12 -0.19
N VAL A 23 -0.39 3.29 -0.87
CA VAL A 23 -0.36 3.22 -2.34
C VAL A 23 -1.04 4.46 -2.91
N THR A 24 -0.31 5.29 -3.63
CA THR A 24 -0.85 6.51 -4.26
C THR A 24 -1.19 6.31 -5.73
N ASP A 25 -0.53 5.37 -6.40
CA ASP A 25 -0.77 5.01 -7.80
C ASP A 25 -0.34 3.56 -8.06
N VAL A 26 -0.78 2.97 -9.17
CA VAL A 26 -0.25 1.68 -9.67
C VAL A 26 0.11 1.83 -11.14
N SER A 27 1.40 2.05 -11.38
CA SER A 27 1.95 2.28 -12.72
C SER A 27 2.52 0.98 -13.28
N HIS A 28 1.97 0.51 -14.41
CA HIS A 28 2.42 -0.73 -15.07
C HIS A 28 2.44 -1.97 -14.14
N GLY A 29 1.54 -2.05 -13.17
CA GLY A 29 1.50 -3.13 -12.18
C GLY A 29 2.46 -2.94 -10.99
N VAL A 30 3.19 -1.82 -10.92
CA VAL A 30 4.05 -1.47 -9.79
C VAL A 30 3.35 -0.40 -8.94
N PRO A 31 3.01 -0.70 -7.67
CA PRO A 31 2.46 0.28 -6.74
C PRO A 31 3.47 1.37 -6.43
N ILE A 32 3.02 2.61 -6.51
CA ILE A 32 3.76 3.79 -6.06
C ILE A 32 3.37 4.04 -4.60
N LEU A 33 4.36 4.07 -3.73
CA LEU A 33 4.21 4.16 -2.29
C LEU A 33 4.53 5.56 -1.81
N ARG A 34 3.82 6.01 -0.78
CA ARG A 34 4.08 7.25 -0.04
C ARG A 34 4.08 6.98 1.46
N ALA A 35 5.06 7.51 2.17
CA ALA A 35 5.08 7.53 3.63
C ALA A 35 5.25 8.96 4.13
N ALA A 36 4.85 9.24 5.37
CA ALA A 36 4.96 10.58 5.94
C ALA A 36 6.41 11.11 5.93
N ALA A 37 7.40 10.22 6.08
CA ALA A 37 8.82 10.55 6.13
C ALA A 37 9.55 10.48 4.77
N ARG A 38 8.86 10.10 3.68
CA ARG A 38 9.51 9.84 2.38
C ARG A 38 8.60 10.22 1.20
N SER A 39 9.14 10.98 0.26
CA SER A 39 8.50 11.28 -1.04
C SER A 39 8.20 10.03 -1.82
N GLU A 40 7.19 10.08 -2.69
CA GLU A 40 6.69 8.94 -3.46
C GLU A 40 7.77 8.14 -4.19
N TRP A 41 7.68 6.81 -4.12
CA TRP A 41 8.64 5.90 -4.75
C TRP A 41 7.96 4.62 -5.23
N PRO A 42 8.44 3.99 -6.32
CA PRO A 42 7.93 2.70 -6.77
C PRO A 42 8.31 1.59 -5.79
N ALA A 43 7.41 0.63 -5.57
CA ALA A 43 7.69 -0.54 -4.75
C ALA A 43 8.71 -1.47 -5.41
N ASP A 44 9.80 -1.78 -4.72
CA ASP A 44 10.83 -2.72 -5.20
C ASP A 44 10.28 -4.15 -5.38
N ASN A 45 9.36 -4.58 -4.52
CA ASN A 45 8.79 -5.92 -4.52
C ASN A 45 7.25 -5.84 -4.39
N PRO A 46 6.53 -5.54 -5.47
CA PRO A 46 5.08 -5.34 -5.45
C PRO A 46 4.33 -6.57 -4.95
N ASP A 47 4.77 -7.77 -5.34
CA ASP A 47 4.18 -9.05 -4.90
C ASP A 47 4.41 -9.39 -3.43
N GLN A 48 5.35 -8.70 -2.77
CA GLN A 48 5.65 -8.90 -1.35
C GLN A 48 4.87 -7.95 -0.44
N LEU A 49 4.21 -6.93 -1.01
CA LEU A 49 3.39 -6.01 -0.23
C LEU A 49 2.25 -6.76 0.47
N VAL A 50 2.00 -6.37 1.70
CA VAL A 50 0.88 -6.88 2.50
C VAL A 50 -0.03 -5.72 2.82
N VAL A 51 -1.28 -5.78 2.37
CA VAL A 51 -2.29 -4.78 2.73
C VAL A 51 -2.56 -4.89 4.23
N THR A 52 -2.25 -3.83 4.98
CA THR A 52 -2.51 -3.75 6.42
C THR A 52 -3.84 -3.09 6.72
N ARG A 53 -4.23 -2.12 5.90
CA ARG A 53 -5.55 -1.45 5.96
C ARG A 53 -5.99 -1.10 4.56
N THR A 54 -7.24 -1.40 4.25
CA THR A 54 -7.85 -1.00 2.98
C THR A 54 -8.20 0.48 2.97
N ARG A 55 -8.41 1.05 1.79
CA ARG A 55 -8.92 2.42 1.62
C ARG A 55 -10.21 2.67 2.40
N GLN A 56 -11.13 1.71 2.42
CA GLN A 56 -12.40 1.82 3.16
C GLN A 56 -12.15 1.96 4.67
N GLU A 57 -11.33 1.08 5.24
CA GLU A 57 -11.00 1.13 6.67
C GLU A 57 -10.31 2.43 7.08
N ARG A 58 -9.55 3.07 6.18
CA ARG A 58 -8.96 4.39 6.43
C ARG A 58 -9.99 5.51 6.42
N ILE A 59 -10.94 5.48 5.49
CA ILE A 59 -12.02 6.46 5.44
C ILE A 59 -12.92 6.35 6.68
N GLU A 60 -13.23 5.12 7.12
CA GLU A 60 -14.03 4.87 8.33
C GLU A 60 -13.32 5.31 9.61
N ALA A 61 -11.98 5.29 9.65
CA ALA A 61 -11.22 5.76 10.80
C ALA A 61 -11.09 7.29 10.89
N GLU A 62 -11.36 8.02 9.80
CA GLU A 62 -11.35 9.49 9.74
C GLU A 62 -12.77 10.11 9.81
N ALA A 63 -13.82 9.28 9.93
CA ALA A 63 -15.22 9.70 10.08
C ALA A 63 -15.64 9.83 11.56
#